data_AF-L9YHC1-F1
#
_entry.id   AF-L9YHC1-F1
#
_cell.length_a   1.000
_cell.length_b   1.000
_cell.length_c   1.000
_cell.angle_alpha   90.00
_cell.angle_beta   90.00
_cell.angle_gamma   90.00
#
_symmetry.space_group_name_H-M   'P 1'
#
loop_
_entity.id
_entity.type
_entity.pdbx_description
1 polymer ?
#
loop_
_entity_poly.entity_id
_entity_poly.type
_entity_poly.pdbx_seq_one_letter_code
_entity_poly.pdbx_strand_id
1 'polypeptide(L)'
;MEYMQMAEQEPAADSGLNEIERTDKEYVFGTWSYQKEVEPTEVVDADGVRFTTADGDEYIDFSSQLMCSNLGHSADKVADAIAEQVRNAAYVSPSYTTENRAKLGKKLADVTPGDLSKTFFSTSGTEAVEAAIKIARFYTGKQKIISRYRSYHGATYGSISVTGDPRRLKSEPGIPGTIKAPDPYAYGSTLDPMESVEYIDEMLELEGDTVAAILVEPIVGSNGILVPPEEYLPRLKEIAHDHGALLICDEVMAGFGRTGEWFGCDVFDVAPDIMTMAKGLTGAYQPLGATIVSSKISEHFEENMLCHGHTYAGHPAAVAAGLATIETYQEENLIGRASEMGEYLGDRIEALAEKHPSVGDTRGVGLFRGIELTKHPGKRVPFGEREDKISTGSTVVDEVSATAAEHGTYVANMINTLIIAPPLTITEAEIDEAIAAIDAGLDVSDAAMEH
;
A
#
# COMPACT_ATOMS: atom_id res chain seq x y z
N MET A 1 -36.53 2.84 -37.12
CA MET A 1 -35.83 1.61 -37.54
C MET A 1 -34.62 2.03 -38.32
N GLU A 2 -33.48 2.10 -37.66
CA GLU A 2 -32.17 2.00 -38.31
C GLU A 2 -31.26 1.48 -37.21
N TYR A 3 -31.17 0.14 -37.15
CA TYR A 3 -30.17 -0.54 -36.35
C TYR A 3 -28.83 -0.20 -36.99
N MET A 4 -27.96 0.47 -36.22
CA MET A 4 -26.54 0.59 -36.53
C MET A 4 -26.01 -0.81 -36.82
N GLN A 5 -25.57 -1.04 -38.06
CA GLN A 5 -24.69 -2.14 -38.39
C GLN A 5 -23.48 -2.06 -37.45
N MET A 6 -23.34 -3.06 -36.58
CA MET A 6 -22.05 -3.38 -35.99
C MET A 6 -21.14 -3.73 -37.17
N ALA A 7 -20.23 -2.83 -37.50
CA ALA A 7 -19.14 -3.15 -38.39
C ALA A 7 -18.36 -4.28 -37.72
N GLU A 8 -18.32 -5.45 -38.35
CA GLU A 8 -17.32 -6.47 -38.07
C GLU A 8 -15.96 -5.77 -38.24
N GLN A 9 -15.30 -5.46 -37.12
CA GLN A 9 -13.91 -5.03 -37.15
C GLN A 9 -13.10 -6.21 -37.66
N GLU A 10 -12.29 -5.96 -38.69
CA GLU A 10 -11.26 -6.90 -39.12
C GLU A 10 -10.44 -7.34 -37.89
N PRO A 11 -10.08 -8.63 -37.77
CA PRO A 11 -9.28 -9.09 -36.64
C PRO A 11 -8.00 -8.26 -36.60
N ALA A 12 -7.80 -7.57 -35.48
CA ALA A 12 -6.55 -6.87 -35.20
C ALA A 12 -5.39 -7.85 -35.42
N ALA A 13 -4.31 -7.36 -36.03
CA ALA A 13 -3.07 -8.11 -36.19
C ALA A 13 -2.70 -8.83 -34.89
N ASP A 14 -2.30 -10.10 -35.01
CA ASP A 14 -2.04 -11.06 -33.93
C ASP A 14 -1.42 -10.39 -32.69
N SER A 15 -2.27 -10.05 -31.72
CA SER A 15 -1.90 -9.21 -30.57
C SER A 15 -1.02 -9.95 -29.55
N GLY A 16 -0.65 -11.21 -29.80
CA GLY A 16 -0.06 -12.11 -28.81
C GLY A 16 -1.06 -12.57 -27.74
N LEU A 17 -2.09 -11.77 -27.45
CA LEU A 17 -3.12 -12.06 -26.46
C LEU A 17 -4.00 -13.28 -26.78
N ASN A 18 -4.28 -14.07 -25.76
CA ASN A 18 -5.22 -15.19 -25.82
C ASN A 18 -6.71 -14.71 -25.89
N GLU A 19 -7.68 -15.63 -25.92
CA GLU A 19 -9.11 -15.25 -26.02
C GLU A 19 -9.64 -14.50 -24.78
N ILE A 20 -9.23 -14.90 -23.57
CA ILE A 20 -9.65 -14.28 -22.31
C ILE A 20 -9.04 -12.88 -22.19
N GLU A 21 -7.77 -12.73 -22.51
CA GLU A 21 -7.04 -11.45 -22.47
C GLU A 21 -7.61 -10.44 -23.47
N ARG A 22 -7.94 -10.88 -24.70
CA ARG A 22 -8.63 -10.02 -25.68
C ARG A 22 -10.01 -9.59 -25.19
N THR A 23 -10.74 -10.50 -24.55
CA THR A 23 -12.05 -10.20 -23.96
C THR A 23 -11.90 -9.17 -22.84
N ASP A 24 -10.94 -9.34 -21.93
CA ASP A 24 -10.67 -8.38 -20.86
C ASP A 24 -10.35 -6.99 -21.43
N LYS A 25 -9.40 -6.92 -22.38
CA LYS A 25 -9.02 -5.65 -23.05
C LYS A 25 -10.19 -4.96 -23.76
N GLU A 26 -11.14 -5.71 -24.31
CA GLU A 26 -12.32 -5.16 -25.00
C GLU A 26 -13.37 -4.62 -24.02
N TYR A 27 -13.58 -5.30 -22.89
CA TYR A 27 -14.74 -5.08 -22.02
C TYR A 27 -14.41 -4.51 -20.63
N VAL A 28 -13.14 -4.42 -20.24
CA VAL A 28 -12.70 -3.99 -18.90
C VAL A 28 -11.69 -2.85 -19.00
N PHE A 29 -11.85 -1.83 -18.15
CA PHE A 29 -10.88 -0.74 -18.06
C PHE A 29 -9.65 -1.18 -17.26
N GLY A 30 -8.46 -1.00 -17.83
CA GLY A 30 -7.20 -1.13 -17.09
C GLY A 30 -7.04 -0.01 -16.08
N THR A 31 -6.57 -0.36 -14.87
CA THR A 31 -6.38 0.61 -13.78
C THR A 31 -5.10 1.41 -13.97
N TRP A 32 -5.17 2.74 -13.83
CA TRP A 32 -4.01 3.63 -13.95
C TRP A 32 -3.28 3.60 -15.31
N SER A 33 -3.98 3.18 -16.36
CA SER A 33 -3.39 2.98 -17.68
C SER A 33 -4.04 3.85 -18.75
N TYR A 34 -3.27 4.17 -19.79
CA TYR A 34 -3.85 4.51 -21.07
C TYR A 34 -4.48 3.25 -21.65
N GLN A 35 -5.78 3.28 -21.96
CA GLN A 35 -6.52 2.06 -22.32
C GLN A 35 -6.00 1.38 -23.59
N LYS A 36 -5.37 2.15 -24.50
CA LYS A 36 -4.69 1.61 -25.69
C LYS A 36 -3.42 0.79 -25.37
N GLU A 37 -2.84 0.95 -24.18
CA GLU A 37 -1.57 0.34 -23.73
C GLU A 37 -1.80 -0.79 -22.73
N VAL A 38 -3.06 -1.10 -22.42
CA VAL A 38 -3.42 -2.23 -21.55
C VAL A 38 -3.19 -3.52 -22.34
N GLU A 39 -2.23 -4.32 -21.88
CA GLU A 39 -1.99 -5.69 -22.33
C GLU A 39 -2.23 -6.59 -21.11
N PRO A 40 -3.45 -7.11 -20.90
CA PRO A 40 -3.74 -7.94 -19.74
C PRO A 40 -3.09 -9.32 -19.90
N THR A 41 -2.59 -9.86 -18.80
CA THR A 41 -2.05 -11.22 -18.74
C THR A 41 -2.97 -12.08 -17.88
N GLU A 42 -3.46 -13.19 -18.44
CA GLU A 42 -4.31 -14.13 -17.71
C GLU A 42 -3.46 -14.95 -16.71
N VAL A 43 -3.81 -14.85 -15.43
CA VAL A 43 -3.28 -15.72 -14.37
C VAL A 43 -4.24 -16.88 -14.16
N VAL A 44 -3.74 -18.11 -14.30
CA VAL A 44 -4.56 -19.34 -14.25
C VAL A 44 -4.37 -20.12 -12.96
N ASP A 45 -3.29 -19.88 -12.23
CA ASP A 45 -2.99 -20.54 -10.96
C ASP A 45 -2.12 -19.65 -10.06
N ALA A 46 -2.23 -19.83 -8.74
CA ALA A 46 -1.36 -19.18 -7.78
C ALA A 46 -1.26 -20.02 -6.50
N ASP A 47 -0.03 -20.27 -6.04
CA ASP A 47 0.26 -21.10 -4.88
C ASP A 47 1.50 -20.58 -4.14
N GLY A 48 1.42 -20.51 -2.81
CA GLY A 48 2.51 -20.04 -1.96
C GLY A 48 2.91 -18.62 -2.33
N VAL A 49 4.16 -18.44 -2.75
CA VAL A 49 4.69 -17.14 -3.19
C VAL A 49 4.70 -16.97 -4.71
N ARG A 50 4.05 -17.87 -5.47
CA ARG A 50 4.11 -17.91 -6.93
C ARG A 50 2.74 -17.75 -7.58
N PHE A 51 2.76 -17.30 -8.83
CA PHE A 51 1.61 -17.33 -9.73
C PHE A 51 2.02 -17.73 -11.14
N THR A 52 1.09 -18.34 -11.87
CA THR A 52 1.32 -18.92 -13.19
C THR A 52 0.37 -18.31 -14.21
N THR A 53 0.91 -17.89 -15.35
CA THR A 53 0.12 -17.31 -16.46
C THR A 53 -0.42 -18.37 -17.39
N ALA A 54 -1.38 -18.00 -18.24
CA ALA A 54 -1.96 -18.91 -19.24
C ALA A 54 -0.91 -19.46 -20.26
N ASP A 55 0.17 -18.72 -20.49
CA ASP A 55 1.28 -19.14 -21.36
C ASP A 55 2.24 -20.14 -20.66
N GLY A 56 2.06 -20.37 -19.36
CA GLY A 56 2.82 -21.33 -18.57
C GLY A 56 4.05 -20.74 -17.89
N ASP A 57 4.23 -19.42 -17.91
CA ASP A 57 5.28 -18.75 -17.15
C ASP A 57 4.91 -18.72 -15.67
N GLU A 58 5.86 -19.07 -14.83
CA GLU A 58 5.73 -19.05 -13.37
C GLU A 58 6.60 -17.92 -12.80
N TYR A 59 6.03 -17.13 -11.89
CA TYR A 59 6.71 -15.99 -11.29
C TYR A 59 6.70 -16.11 -9.77
N ILE A 60 7.85 -15.91 -9.13
CA ILE A 60 7.88 -15.49 -7.72
C ILE A 60 7.27 -14.09 -7.63
N ASP A 61 6.26 -13.95 -6.79
CA ASP A 61 5.65 -12.68 -6.44
C ASP A 61 6.49 -11.95 -5.39
N PHE A 62 7.46 -11.16 -5.85
CA PHE A 62 8.39 -10.47 -4.97
C PHE A 62 7.88 -9.13 -4.43
N SER A 63 6.62 -8.78 -4.74
CA SER A 63 5.96 -7.55 -4.29
C SER A 63 4.60 -7.78 -3.63
N SER A 64 4.20 -9.05 -3.42
CA SER A 64 2.85 -9.41 -2.94
C SER A 64 1.77 -8.73 -3.79
N GLN A 65 1.95 -8.71 -5.11
CA GLN A 65 1.19 -7.93 -6.08
C GLN A 65 1.27 -6.42 -5.79
N LEU A 66 0.18 -5.83 -5.28
CA LEU A 66 0.13 -4.44 -4.84
C LEU A 66 0.38 -4.32 -3.33
N MET A 67 1.40 -5.03 -2.84
CA MET A 67 1.82 -5.11 -1.44
C MET A 67 0.68 -5.56 -0.51
N CYS A 68 -0.08 -6.57 -0.93
CA CYS A 68 -1.31 -7.00 -0.24
C CYS A 68 -1.44 -8.50 0.02
N SER A 69 -0.84 -9.35 -0.81
CA SER A 69 -0.83 -10.81 -0.62
C SER A 69 0.20 -11.24 0.45
N ASN A 70 0.01 -10.77 1.69
CA ASN A 70 0.95 -11.03 2.80
C ASN A 70 1.03 -12.51 3.18
N LEU A 71 -0.06 -13.27 3.06
CA LEU A 71 -0.07 -14.72 3.32
C LEU A 71 0.43 -15.56 2.13
N GLY A 72 0.68 -14.92 0.98
CA GLY A 72 0.81 -15.62 -0.29
C GLY A 72 -0.56 -16.05 -0.82
N HIS A 73 -0.56 -16.95 -1.79
CA HIS A 73 -1.72 -17.26 -2.62
C HIS A 73 -2.48 -18.53 -2.19
N SER A 74 -1.98 -19.30 -1.21
CA SER A 74 -2.59 -20.57 -0.76
C SER A 74 -2.90 -20.68 0.76
N ALA A 75 -3.46 -19.64 1.37
CA ALA A 75 -3.99 -19.65 2.73
C ALA A 75 -5.39 -20.31 2.84
N ASP A 76 -5.43 -21.63 2.82
CA ASP A 76 -6.67 -22.44 2.91
C ASP A 76 -7.58 -22.05 4.07
N LYS A 77 -7.00 -21.75 5.25
CA LYS A 77 -7.78 -21.35 6.44
C LYS A 77 -8.62 -20.09 6.19
N VAL A 78 -8.12 -19.15 5.39
CA VAL A 78 -8.83 -17.91 5.04
C VAL A 78 -9.94 -18.22 4.02
N ALA A 79 -9.63 -19.01 3.00
CA ALA A 79 -10.59 -19.45 2.00
C ALA A 79 -11.77 -20.23 2.62
N ASP A 80 -11.48 -21.15 3.54
CA ASP A 80 -12.46 -21.93 4.27
C ASP A 80 -13.36 -21.05 5.16
N ALA A 81 -12.77 -20.09 5.89
CA ALA A 81 -13.53 -19.15 6.71
C ALA A 81 -14.49 -18.29 5.88
N ILE A 82 -14.07 -17.84 4.69
CA ILE A 82 -14.93 -17.14 3.74
C ILE A 82 -16.08 -18.05 3.29
N ALA A 83 -15.77 -19.26 2.83
CA ALA A 83 -16.76 -20.19 2.29
C ALA A 83 -17.78 -20.62 3.35
N GLU A 84 -17.35 -20.88 4.59
CA GLU A 84 -18.23 -21.16 5.71
C GLU A 84 -19.14 -19.97 6.02
N GLN A 85 -18.57 -18.77 6.13
CA GLN A 85 -19.36 -17.57 6.42
C GLN A 85 -20.38 -17.27 5.33
N VAL A 86 -20.04 -17.45 4.05
CA VAL A 86 -20.97 -17.25 2.93
C VAL A 86 -22.11 -18.26 2.97
N ARG A 87 -21.83 -19.53 3.28
CA ARG A 87 -22.86 -20.57 3.44
C ARG A 87 -23.80 -20.29 4.61
N ASN A 88 -23.29 -19.72 5.70
CA ASN A 88 -24.09 -19.39 6.89
C ASN A 88 -24.90 -18.10 6.70
N ALA A 89 -24.24 -17.02 6.30
CA ALA A 89 -24.84 -15.73 6.00
C ALA A 89 -23.90 -14.91 5.10
N ALA A 90 -24.14 -14.95 3.79
CA ALA A 90 -23.37 -14.18 2.81
C ALA A 90 -23.38 -12.68 3.11
N TYR A 91 -24.55 -12.13 3.44
CA TYR A 91 -24.73 -10.71 3.73
C TYR A 91 -25.83 -10.48 4.76
N VAL A 92 -25.58 -9.53 5.66
CA VAL A 92 -26.60 -8.92 6.54
C VAL A 92 -26.32 -7.41 6.62
N SER A 93 -27.37 -6.61 6.83
CA SER A 93 -27.25 -5.15 6.97
C SER A 93 -26.26 -4.78 8.11
N PRO A 94 -25.47 -3.69 7.98
CA PRO A 94 -24.55 -3.23 9.02
C PRO A 94 -25.19 -2.92 10.38
N SER A 95 -26.53 -2.80 10.46
CA SER A 95 -27.29 -2.69 11.71
C SER A 95 -27.34 -4.00 12.52
N TYR A 96 -27.02 -5.13 11.89
CA TYR A 96 -26.90 -6.44 12.54
C TYR A 96 -25.43 -6.82 12.70
N THR A 97 -25.17 -7.78 13.58
CA THR A 97 -23.82 -8.30 13.83
C THR A 97 -23.72 -9.78 13.46
N THR A 98 -22.49 -10.23 13.20
CA THR A 98 -22.11 -11.64 13.16
C THR A 98 -21.04 -11.90 14.22
N GLU A 99 -20.79 -13.16 14.53
CA GLU A 99 -19.72 -13.55 15.46
C GLU A 99 -18.35 -13.09 14.95
N ASN A 100 -18.05 -13.31 13.66
CA ASN A 100 -16.80 -12.89 13.04
C ASN A 100 -16.59 -11.38 13.08
N ARG A 101 -17.66 -10.57 12.89
CA ARG A 101 -17.57 -9.11 13.01
C ARG A 101 -17.18 -8.68 14.42
N ALA A 102 -17.80 -9.26 15.44
CA ALA A 102 -17.51 -8.95 16.84
C ALA A 102 -16.08 -9.38 17.24
N LYS A 103 -15.69 -10.61 16.84
CA LYS A 103 -14.35 -11.14 17.10
C LYS A 103 -13.26 -10.36 16.38
N LEU A 104 -13.45 -9.99 15.11
CA LEU A 104 -12.47 -9.18 14.37
C LEU A 104 -12.30 -7.81 15.02
N GLY A 105 -13.39 -7.14 15.41
CA GLY A 105 -13.30 -5.85 16.12
C GLY A 105 -12.50 -5.97 17.42
N LYS A 106 -12.73 -7.03 18.21
CA LYS A 106 -11.95 -7.29 19.43
C LYS A 106 -10.48 -7.60 19.12
N LYS A 107 -10.22 -8.42 18.10
CA LYS A 107 -8.88 -8.84 17.68
C LYS A 107 -8.06 -7.64 17.19
N LEU A 108 -8.64 -6.74 16.39
CA LEU A 108 -7.98 -5.51 15.97
C LEU A 108 -7.56 -4.68 17.17
N ALA A 109 -8.47 -4.46 18.13
CA ALA A 109 -8.14 -3.76 19.38
C ALA A 109 -7.06 -4.45 20.25
N ASP A 110 -6.82 -5.76 20.07
CA ASP A 110 -5.75 -6.48 20.78
C ASP A 110 -4.39 -6.33 20.10
N VAL A 111 -4.35 -6.21 18.77
CA VAL A 111 -3.08 -6.17 18.01
C VAL A 111 -2.63 -4.75 17.69
N THR A 112 -3.53 -3.77 17.65
CA THR A 112 -3.18 -2.37 17.40
C THR A 112 -2.60 -1.70 18.64
N PRO A 113 -1.68 -0.74 18.49
CA PRO A 113 -0.99 -0.13 19.62
C PRO A 113 -1.89 0.82 20.45
N GLY A 114 -1.44 1.08 21.68
CA GLY A 114 -2.06 2.08 22.56
C GLY A 114 -3.46 1.69 23.03
N ASP A 115 -4.40 2.62 22.88
CA ASP A 115 -5.80 2.47 23.30
C ASP A 115 -6.79 2.47 22.11
N LEU A 116 -6.30 2.17 20.91
CA LEU A 116 -7.10 1.98 19.71
C LEU A 116 -8.09 0.82 19.93
N SER A 117 -9.39 1.11 19.88
CA SER A 117 -10.39 0.18 20.44
C SER A 117 -11.68 0.03 19.64
N LYS A 118 -12.03 1.01 18.79
CA LYS A 118 -13.28 0.99 18.02
C LYS A 118 -13.04 1.07 16.53
N THR A 119 -13.46 0.04 15.80
CA THR A 119 -13.25 -0.06 14.36
C THR A 119 -14.52 0.26 13.57
N PHE A 120 -14.38 1.13 12.57
CA PHE A 120 -15.29 1.22 11.43
C PHE A 120 -14.72 0.38 10.28
N PHE A 121 -15.54 -0.50 9.69
CA PHE A 121 -15.12 -1.36 8.58
C PHE A 121 -15.57 -0.78 7.24
N SER A 122 -14.64 -0.68 6.31
CA SER A 122 -14.81 -0.21 4.92
C SER A 122 -14.57 -1.34 3.91
N THR A 123 -14.74 -1.10 2.60
CA THR A 123 -14.44 -2.14 1.58
C THR A 123 -13.02 -2.04 1.02
N SER A 124 -12.29 -0.97 1.32
CA SER A 124 -10.96 -0.70 0.79
C SER A 124 -10.19 0.28 1.67
N GLY A 125 -8.87 0.38 1.45
CA GLY A 125 -8.02 1.36 2.13
C GLY A 125 -8.40 2.81 1.82
N THR A 126 -8.79 3.09 0.56
CA THR A 126 -9.24 4.42 0.16
C THR A 126 -10.50 4.85 0.92
N GLU A 127 -11.43 3.94 1.18
CA GLU A 127 -12.62 4.23 1.99
C GLU A 127 -12.30 4.31 3.50
N ALA A 128 -11.29 3.57 3.98
CA ALA A 128 -10.80 3.72 5.35
C ALA A 128 -10.20 5.13 5.57
N VAL A 129 -9.49 5.67 4.58
CA VAL A 129 -8.99 7.06 4.62
C VAL A 129 -10.14 8.07 4.60
N GLU A 130 -11.18 7.86 3.78
CA GLU A 130 -12.39 8.72 3.83
C GLU A 130 -13.03 8.74 5.22
N ALA A 131 -13.16 7.58 5.85
CA ALA A 131 -13.67 7.46 7.21
C ALA A 131 -12.78 8.20 8.22
N ALA A 132 -11.45 8.03 8.14
CA ALA A 132 -10.50 8.68 9.03
C ALA A 132 -10.55 10.22 8.92
N ILE A 133 -10.57 10.76 7.70
CA ILE A 133 -10.71 12.21 7.45
C ILE A 133 -12.00 12.74 8.10
N LYS A 134 -13.12 12.04 7.89
CA LYS A 134 -14.42 12.46 8.43
C LYS A 134 -14.47 12.38 9.95
N ILE A 135 -13.96 11.29 10.53
CA ILE A 135 -13.87 11.10 11.97
C ILE A 135 -13.03 12.23 12.61
N ALA A 136 -11.85 12.52 12.07
CA ALA A 136 -10.98 13.58 12.59
C ALA A 136 -11.69 14.95 12.56
N ARG A 137 -12.38 15.28 11.46
CA ARG A 137 -13.15 16.52 11.32
C ARG A 137 -14.34 16.60 12.27
N PHE A 138 -15.09 15.50 12.42
CA PHE A 138 -16.24 15.46 13.34
C PHE A 138 -15.81 15.58 14.79
N TYR A 139 -14.73 14.89 15.18
CA TYR A 139 -14.21 14.91 16.53
C TYR A 139 -13.64 16.27 16.93
N THR A 140 -12.82 16.87 16.06
CA THR A 140 -12.12 18.14 16.37
C THR A 140 -12.96 19.38 16.05
N GLY A 141 -13.95 19.28 15.15
CA GLY A 141 -14.65 20.41 14.55
C GLY A 141 -13.82 21.19 13.50
N LYS A 142 -12.55 20.81 13.31
CA LYS A 142 -11.60 21.45 12.40
C LYS A 142 -11.71 20.84 10.99
N GLN A 143 -11.21 21.53 9.97
CA GLN A 143 -11.46 21.14 8.57
C GLN A 143 -10.23 20.68 7.82
N LYS A 144 -9.04 21.19 8.15
CA LYS A 144 -7.85 20.97 7.34
C LYS A 144 -7.15 19.65 7.71
N ILE A 145 -6.58 18.99 6.71
CA ILE A 145 -5.74 17.80 6.87
C ILE A 145 -4.38 18.11 6.24
N ILE A 146 -3.32 17.98 7.04
CA ILE A 146 -1.95 18.03 6.54
C ILE A 146 -1.56 16.61 6.12
N SER A 147 -0.99 16.49 4.93
CA SER A 147 -0.48 15.25 4.31
C SER A 147 0.84 15.55 3.60
N ARG A 148 1.40 14.64 2.79
CA ARG A 148 2.77 14.79 2.25
C ARG A 148 2.83 14.76 0.71
N TYR A 149 3.89 15.27 0.11
CA TYR A 149 4.06 15.34 -1.36
C TYR A 149 4.48 14.00 -2.01
N ARG A 150 4.92 13.02 -1.22
CA ARG A 150 5.24 11.65 -1.65
C ARG A 150 4.34 10.61 -1.00
N SER A 151 3.22 10.98 -0.38
CA SER A 151 2.30 9.97 0.17
C SER A 151 1.37 9.36 -0.88
N TYR A 152 0.75 8.23 -0.55
CA TYR A 152 -0.38 7.65 -1.29
C TYR A 152 -1.44 7.13 -0.32
N HIS A 153 -2.64 7.71 -0.36
CA HIS A 153 -3.73 7.39 0.56
C HIS A 153 -4.99 6.88 -0.15
N GLY A 154 -4.92 6.60 -1.45
CA GLY A 154 -6.05 6.08 -2.23
C GLY A 154 -6.49 6.98 -3.38
N ALA A 155 -7.68 6.68 -3.91
CA ALA A 155 -8.16 7.14 -5.21
C ALA A 155 -9.61 7.67 -5.23
N THR A 156 -10.35 7.58 -4.12
CA THR A 156 -11.62 8.33 -3.96
C THR A 156 -11.34 9.83 -3.91
N TYR A 157 -12.32 10.68 -4.19
CA TYR A 157 -12.11 12.13 -4.27
C TYR A 157 -11.51 12.75 -3.00
N GLY A 158 -11.86 12.28 -1.80
CA GLY A 158 -11.27 12.77 -0.54
C GLY A 158 -9.86 12.22 -0.31
N SER A 159 -9.68 10.90 -0.45
CA SER A 159 -8.38 10.25 -0.26
C SER A 159 -7.32 10.70 -1.28
N ILE A 160 -7.66 10.81 -2.57
CA ILE A 160 -6.74 11.30 -3.61
C ILE A 160 -6.35 12.75 -3.34
N SER A 161 -7.22 13.54 -2.70
CA SER A 161 -6.88 14.92 -2.32
C SER A 161 -5.82 14.98 -1.22
N VAL A 162 -5.72 13.97 -0.35
CA VAL A 162 -4.66 13.85 0.67
C VAL A 162 -3.44 13.05 0.19
N THR A 163 -3.50 12.37 -0.96
CA THR A 163 -2.34 11.75 -1.64
C THR A 163 -1.29 12.78 -2.10
N GLY A 164 -0.01 12.42 -2.13
CA GLY A 164 1.09 13.22 -2.72
C GLY A 164 1.49 12.79 -4.14
N ASP A 165 1.12 11.57 -4.54
CA ASP A 165 1.41 10.94 -5.84
C ASP A 165 1.00 11.80 -7.06
N PRO A 166 1.79 11.78 -8.17
CA PRO A 166 1.49 12.51 -9.41
C PRO A 166 0.09 12.29 -9.98
N ARG A 167 -0.50 11.10 -9.78
CA ARG A 167 -1.86 10.77 -10.21
C ARG A 167 -2.92 11.71 -9.63
N ARG A 168 -2.68 12.29 -8.45
CA ARG A 168 -3.57 13.28 -7.84
C ARG A 168 -3.81 14.50 -8.73
N LEU A 169 -2.81 14.94 -9.48
CA LEU A 169 -2.88 16.19 -10.25
C LEU A 169 -4.04 16.19 -11.26
N LYS A 170 -4.46 15.01 -11.75
CA LYS A 170 -5.59 14.86 -12.67
C LYS A 170 -6.96 14.93 -11.97
N SER A 171 -7.00 14.81 -10.66
CA SER A 171 -8.20 14.88 -9.83
C SER A 171 -8.42 16.26 -9.21
N GLU A 172 -7.57 17.25 -9.53
CA GLU A 172 -7.68 18.61 -9.01
C GLU A 172 -8.71 19.49 -9.78
N PRO A 173 -9.39 20.43 -9.10
CA PRO A 173 -9.33 20.69 -7.66
C PRO A 173 -9.97 19.56 -6.83
N GLY A 174 -9.29 19.17 -5.75
CA GLY A 174 -9.76 18.16 -4.79
C GLY A 174 -10.74 18.70 -3.75
N ILE A 175 -10.97 17.95 -2.67
CA ILE A 175 -11.74 18.44 -1.53
C ILE A 175 -10.99 19.60 -0.83
N PRO A 176 -11.70 20.62 -0.33
CA PRO A 176 -11.07 21.74 0.35
C PRO A 176 -10.42 21.31 1.68
N GLY A 177 -9.43 22.10 2.11
CA GLY A 177 -8.72 21.87 3.37
C GLY A 177 -7.74 20.71 3.32
N THR A 178 -7.10 20.46 2.19
CA THR A 178 -6.00 19.50 2.08
C THR A 178 -4.70 20.26 1.83
N ILE A 179 -3.70 20.02 2.67
CA ILE A 179 -2.41 20.71 2.64
C ILE A 179 -1.31 19.67 2.47
N LYS A 180 -0.28 20.00 1.69
CA LYS A 180 0.89 19.16 1.45
C LYS A 180 2.10 19.76 2.14
N ALA A 181 2.70 18.97 3.01
CA ALA A 181 3.92 19.28 3.71
C ALA A 181 5.11 18.48 3.17
N PRO A 182 6.35 18.84 3.54
CA PRO A 182 7.55 18.10 3.15
C PRO A 182 7.59 16.62 3.60
N ASP A 183 8.41 15.84 2.89
CA ASP A 183 8.51 14.37 2.99
C ASP A 183 9.75 13.93 3.79
N PRO A 184 9.82 12.68 4.30
CA PRO A 184 10.93 12.24 5.14
C PRO A 184 12.06 11.66 4.27
N TYR A 185 12.28 12.26 3.10
CA TYR A 185 13.07 11.63 2.05
C TYR A 185 14.52 12.12 2.05
N ALA A 186 15.35 11.52 2.91
CA ALA A 186 16.75 11.94 3.09
C ALA A 186 17.58 11.91 1.79
N TYR A 187 17.37 10.91 0.92
CA TYR A 187 18.19 10.75 -0.27
C TYR A 187 17.89 11.76 -1.39
N GLY A 188 16.65 12.24 -1.51
CA GLY A 188 16.25 13.06 -2.67
C GLY A 188 15.34 14.25 -2.38
N SER A 189 15.21 14.67 -1.12
CA SER A 189 14.65 15.97 -0.76
C SER A 189 15.76 16.96 -0.39
N THR A 190 15.44 18.25 -0.50
CA THR A 190 16.36 19.33 -0.09
C THR A 190 16.33 19.60 1.41
N LEU A 191 15.27 19.16 2.09
CA LEU A 191 15.14 19.22 3.54
C LEU A 191 15.47 17.86 4.12
N ASP A 192 16.25 17.84 5.19
CA ASP A 192 16.39 16.66 6.03
C ASP A 192 15.01 16.24 6.60
N PRO A 193 14.78 14.95 6.90
CA PRO A 193 13.53 14.51 7.50
C PRO A 193 13.16 15.27 8.78
N MET A 194 14.11 15.60 9.67
CA MET A 194 13.79 16.33 10.89
C MET A 194 13.53 17.82 10.63
N GLU A 195 14.22 18.44 9.67
CA GLU A 195 13.87 19.80 9.21
C GLU A 195 12.46 19.85 8.61
N SER A 196 12.04 18.76 7.95
CA SER A 196 10.69 18.62 7.43
C SER A 196 9.64 18.58 8.55
N VAL A 197 9.94 17.94 9.69
CA VAL A 197 9.03 17.94 10.86
C VAL A 197 8.91 19.33 11.46
N GLU A 198 10.03 20.04 11.65
CA GLU A 198 9.99 21.39 12.22
C GLU A 198 9.28 22.38 11.29
N TYR A 199 9.39 22.21 9.97
CA TYR A 199 8.58 23.00 9.04
C TYR A 199 7.09 22.63 9.11
N ILE A 200 6.72 21.38 9.41
CA ILE A 200 5.33 21.01 9.66
C ILE A 200 4.80 21.70 10.93
N ASP A 201 5.62 21.86 11.96
CA ASP A 201 5.27 22.61 13.18
C ASP A 201 4.95 24.08 12.84
N GLU A 202 5.83 24.74 12.07
CA GLU A 202 5.58 26.09 11.56
C GLU A 202 4.30 26.16 10.71
N MET A 203 4.04 25.16 9.87
CA MET A 203 2.79 25.10 9.10
C MET A 203 1.55 25.00 10.01
N LEU A 204 1.60 24.20 11.08
CA LEU A 204 0.50 24.12 12.04
C LEU A 204 0.24 25.47 12.73
N GLU A 205 1.30 26.17 13.15
CA GLU A 205 1.21 27.53 13.71
C GLU A 205 0.53 28.50 12.74
N LEU A 206 0.95 28.50 11.47
CA LEU A 206 0.46 29.43 10.44
C LEU A 206 -0.98 29.13 10.00
N GLU A 207 -1.38 27.87 9.99
CA GLU A 207 -2.75 27.45 9.70
C GLU A 207 -3.70 27.71 10.88
N GLY A 208 -3.14 27.90 12.08
CA GLY A 208 -3.86 28.14 13.33
C GLY A 208 -4.77 26.97 13.74
N ASP A 209 -5.80 27.27 14.52
CA ASP A 209 -6.73 26.27 15.08
C ASP A 209 -7.74 25.72 14.04
N THR A 210 -7.25 25.31 12.86
CA THR A 210 -8.07 24.87 11.72
C THR A 210 -7.71 23.48 11.20
N VAL A 211 -6.59 22.91 11.67
CA VAL A 211 -6.08 21.59 11.27
C VAL A 211 -6.66 20.50 12.17
N ALA A 212 -7.44 19.59 11.59
CA ALA A 212 -8.02 18.44 12.28
C ALA A 212 -7.01 17.34 12.52
N ALA A 213 -6.13 17.08 11.55
CA ALA A 213 -5.15 16.01 11.66
C ALA A 213 -3.96 16.18 10.72
N ILE A 214 -2.88 15.51 11.08
CA ILE A 214 -1.78 15.13 10.20
C ILE A 214 -2.00 13.66 9.79
N LEU A 215 -2.04 13.39 8.50
CA LEU A 215 -2.18 12.05 7.92
C LEU A 215 -0.88 11.65 7.24
N VAL A 216 -0.30 10.53 7.69
CA VAL A 216 0.95 9.99 7.14
C VAL A 216 0.89 8.47 7.04
N GLU A 217 1.57 7.92 6.04
CA GLU A 217 2.09 6.56 6.15
C GLU A 217 3.31 6.62 7.09
N PRO A 218 3.43 5.78 8.13
CA PRO A 218 4.64 5.75 8.98
C PRO A 218 5.91 5.49 8.18
N ILE A 219 5.83 4.54 7.24
CA ILE A 219 6.82 4.30 6.19
C ILE A 219 6.08 4.46 4.86
N VAL A 220 6.48 5.42 4.04
CA VAL A 220 5.82 5.70 2.75
C VAL A 220 6.06 4.55 1.79
N GLY A 221 5.01 3.92 1.27
CA GLY A 221 5.15 2.76 0.40
C GLY A 221 5.35 3.12 -1.06
N SER A 222 4.25 3.46 -1.74
CA SER A 222 4.16 3.53 -3.21
C SER A 222 5.14 4.50 -3.87
N ASN A 223 5.57 5.56 -3.18
CA ASN A 223 6.50 6.54 -3.75
C ASN A 223 7.94 6.33 -3.22
N GLY A 224 8.28 5.09 -2.89
CA GLY A 224 9.65 4.64 -2.78
C GLY A 224 10.11 4.19 -1.41
N ILE A 225 9.29 3.54 -0.58
CA ILE A 225 9.75 2.94 0.70
C ILE A 225 10.55 3.93 1.56
N LEU A 226 9.94 5.06 1.93
CA LEU A 226 10.65 6.12 2.66
C LEU A 226 10.56 5.84 4.16
N VAL A 227 11.68 5.38 4.73
CA VAL A 227 11.82 5.14 6.17
C VAL A 227 12.34 6.44 6.82
N PRO A 228 11.54 7.11 7.65
CA PRO A 228 12.03 8.26 8.39
C PRO A 228 13.00 7.85 9.53
N PRO A 229 13.78 8.80 10.10
CA PRO A 229 14.51 8.59 11.35
C PRO A 229 13.59 8.19 12.52
N GLU A 230 14.15 7.54 13.54
CA GLU A 230 13.38 7.00 14.67
C GLU A 230 12.58 8.08 15.43
N GLU A 231 13.12 9.30 15.50
CA GLU A 231 12.52 10.42 16.22
C GLU A 231 11.41 11.14 15.43
N TYR A 232 11.30 10.86 14.12
CA TYR A 232 10.42 11.58 13.20
C TYR A 232 8.94 11.44 13.58
N LEU A 233 8.45 10.19 13.71
CA LEU A 233 7.04 9.92 13.98
C LEU A 233 6.65 10.32 15.42
N PRO A 234 7.48 10.07 16.45
CA PRO A 234 7.26 10.61 17.79
C PRO A 234 7.12 12.14 17.80
N ARG A 235 8.04 12.87 17.15
CA ARG A 235 7.99 14.33 17.06
C ARG A 235 6.76 14.81 16.29
N LEU A 236 6.39 14.13 15.21
CA LEU A 236 5.18 14.47 14.45
C LEU A 236 3.91 14.35 15.30
N LYS A 237 3.82 13.33 16.15
CA LYS A 237 2.71 13.17 17.11
C LYS A 237 2.67 14.29 18.13
N GLU A 238 3.82 14.63 18.71
CA GLU A 238 3.95 15.71 19.68
C GLU A 238 3.41 17.03 19.11
N ILE A 239 3.92 17.46 17.95
CA ILE A 239 3.49 18.73 17.34
C ILE A 239 2.03 18.69 16.91
N ALA A 240 1.51 17.56 16.44
CA ALA A 240 0.08 17.44 16.15
C ALA A 240 -0.75 17.75 17.39
N HIS A 241 -0.38 17.16 18.54
CA HIS A 241 -1.11 17.30 19.79
C HIS A 241 -0.98 18.69 20.40
N ASP A 242 0.20 19.32 20.31
CA ASP A 242 0.43 20.69 20.78
C ASP A 242 -0.48 21.71 20.09
N HIS A 243 -0.80 21.46 18.81
CA HIS A 243 -1.74 22.28 18.01
C HIS A 243 -3.20 21.77 18.07
N GLY A 244 -3.49 20.81 18.93
CA GLY A 244 -4.81 20.20 19.09
C GLY A 244 -5.32 19.50 17.82
N ALA A 245 -4.42 19.04 16.96
CA ALA A 245 -4.68 18.16 15.83
C ALA A 245 -4.44 16.70 16.24
N LEU A 246 -4.95 15.77 15.43
CA LEU A 246 -4.74 14.33 15.61
C LEU A 246 -3.60 13.82 14.73
N LEU A 247 -3.00 12.70 15.12
CA LEU A 247 -2.15 11.90 14.23
C LEU A 247 -2.97 10.73 13.65
N ILE A 248 -3.00 10.66 12.32
CA ILE A 248 -3.56 9.51 11.58
C ILE A 248 -2.40 8.76 10.91
N CYS A 249 -2.24 7.48 11.25
CA CYS A 249 -1.31 6.59 10.55
C CYS A 249 -2.05 5.75 9.52
N ASP A 250 -1.62 5.86 8.27
CA ASP A 250 -2.06 5.02 7.18
C ASP A 250 -1.19 3.75 7.09
N GLU A 251 -1.72 2.68 7.68
CA GLU A 251 -1.10 1.34 7.74
C GLU A 251 -1.58 0.42 6.62
N VAL A 252 -2.21 0.98 5.57
CA VAL A 252 -2.73 0.19 4.46
C VAL A 252 -1.64 -0.66 3.80
N MET A 253 -0.39 -0.22 3.73
CA MET A 253 0.73 -1.00 3.17
C MET A 253 1.65 -1.62 4.21
N ALA A 254 2.08 -0.84 5.20
CA ALA A 254 3.07 -1.28 6.19
C ALA A 254 2.47 -2.15 7.30
N GLY A 255 1.15 -2.23 7.40
CA GLY A 255 0.47 -3.04 8.40
C GLY A 255 0.59 -4.55 8.16
N PHE A 256 0.25 -5.28 9.22
CA PHE A 256 0.15 -6.73 9.29
C PHE A 256 1.46 -7.47 8.94
N GLY A 257 2.57 -7.11 9.60
CA GLY A 257 3.81 -7.90 9.56
C GLY A 257 4.83 -7.46 8.52
N ARG A 258 4.48 -6.49 7.67
CA ARG A 258 5.30 -6.09 6.51
C ARG A 258 6.69 -5.61 6.90
N THR A 259 6.80 -4.90 8.02
CA THR A 259 8.05 -4.38 8.58
C THR A 259 8.75 -5.35 9.54
N GLY A 260 8.22 -6.55 9.76
CA GLY A 260 8.61 -7.41 10.88
C GLY A 260 7.93 -7.05 12.21
N GLU A 261 7.10 -6.00 12.22
CA GLU A 261 6.21 -5.62 13.31
C GLU A 261 4.74 -5.70 12.88
N TRP A 262 3.80 -5.64 13.82
CA TRP A 262 2.36 -5.64 13.49
C TRP A 262 2.01 -4.47 12.59
N PHE A 263 2.50 -3.27 12.88
CA PHE A 263 2.24 -2.06 12.13
C PHE A 263 3.51 -1.23 11.90
N GLY A 264 3.52 -0.41 10.86
CA GLY A 264 4.65 0.47 10.56
C GLY A 264 4.92 1.48 11.67
N CYS A 265 3.90 1.92 12.42
CA CYS A 265 4.05 2.81 13.56
C CYS A 265 4.71 2.13 14.78
N ASP A 266 4.66 0.80 14.88
CA ASP A 266 5.29 0.05 15.97
C ASP A 266 6.82 0.08 15.85
N VAL A 267 7.36 0.21 14.63
CA VAL A 267 8.80 0.43 14.38
C VAL A 267 9.33 1.69 15.10
N PHE A 268 8.45 2.65 15.38
CA PHE A 268 8.77 3.91 16.04
C PHE A 268 8.21 4.01 17.46
N ASP A 269 7.63 2.93 17.99
CA ASP A 269 6.93 2.91 19.28
C ASP A 269 5.83 3.99 19.40
N VAL A 270 5.12 4.30 18.31
CA VAL A 270 4.07 5.33 18.28
C VAL A 270 2.68 4.73 18.12
N ALA A 271 1.80 4.97 19.10
CA ALA A 271 0.36 4.78 18.93
C ALA A 271 -0.31 6.03 18.33
N PRO A 272 -0.96 5.97 17.15
CA PRO A 272 -1.70 7.10 16.59
C PRO A 272 -3.08 7.28 17.24
N ASP A 273 -3.76 8.40 16.95
CA ASP A 273 -5.14 8.62 17.40
C ASP A 273 -6.15 7.86 16.52
N ILE A 274 -5.84 7.74 15.22
CA ILE A 274 -6.62 7.03 14.22
C ILE A 274 -5.65 6.23 13.35
N MET A 275 -6.02 5.00 12.98
CA MET A 275 -5.24 4.17 12.07
C MET A 275 -6.12 3.62 10.95
N THR A 276 -5.64 3.66 9.71
CA THR A 276 -6.30 3.07 8.54
C THR A 276 -5.59 1.81 8.08
N MET A 277 -6.35 0.79 7.69
CA MET A 277 -5.87 -0.55 7.37
C MET A 277 -6.63 -1.10 6.15
N ALA A 278 -5.97 -1.93 5.35
CA ALA A 278 -6.57 -2.77 4.30
C ALA A 278 -5.53 -3.83 3.91
N LYS A 279 -5.49 -4.28 2.64
CA LYS A 279 -4.44 -5.14 2.07
C LYS A 279 -4.11 -6.35 2.96
N GLY A 280 -3.00 -6.30 3.69
CA GLY A 280 -2.58 -7.34 4.64
C GLY A 280 -3.63 -7.71 5.69
N LEU A 281 -4.63 -6.85 5.95
CA LEU A 281 -5.77 -7.15 6.82
C LEU A 281 -6.49 -8.45 6.45
N THR A 282 -6.55 -8.79 5.17
CA THR A 282 -7.18 -10.01 4.66
C THR A 282 -6.24 -10.86 3.81
N GLY A 283 -4.95 -10.49 3.73
CA GLY A 283 -4.02 -11.09 2.77
C GLY A 283 -4.51 -10.99 1.33
N ALA A 284 -5.32 -9.98 1.00
CA ALA A 284 -6.03 -9.81 -0.28
C ALA A 284 -7.10 -10.87 -0.64
N TYR A 285 -7.43 -11.83 0.23
CA TYR A 285 -8.46 -12.86 -0.03
C TYR A 285 -9.88 -12.31 -0.15
N GLN A 286 -10.16 -11.18 0.51
CA GLN A 286 -11.42 -10.43 0.38
C GLN A 286 -11.18 -8.92 0.50
N PRO A 287 -11.92 -8.08 -0.23
CA PRO A 287 -11.90 -6.63 -0.03
C PRO A 287 -12.38 -6.24 1.38
N LEU A 288 -11.47 -5.67 2.17
CA LEU A 288 -11.79 -5.10 3.47
C LEU A 288 -10.84 -3.94 3.76
N GLY A 289 -11.40 -2.84 4.23
CA GLY A 289 -10.66 -1.77 4.89
C GLY A 289 -11.14 -1.61 6.33
N ALA A 290 -10.36 -0.93 7.15
CA ALA A 290 -10.74 -0.62 8.52
C ALA A 290 -10.14 0.71 8.96
N THR A 291 -10.91 1.47 9.73
CA THR A 291 -10.45 2.65 10.46
C THR A 291 -10.67 2.39 11.93
N ILE A 292 -9.60 2.29 12.70
CA ILE A 292 -9.68 2.14 14.15
C ILE A 292 -9.31 3.45 14.83
N VAL A 293 -9.99 3.77 15.92
CA VAL A 293 -9.82 5.02 16.67
C VAL A 293 -9.53 4.74 18.13
N SER A 294 -8.86 5.69 18.79
CA SER A 294 -8.60 5.67 20.23
C SER A 294 -9.90 5.69 21.03
N SER A 295 -9.82 5.27 22.29
CA SER A 295 -10.97 5.22 23.19
C SER A 295 -11.62 6.60 23.35
N LYS A 296 -10.79 7.65 23.45
CA LYS A 296 -11.22 9.05 23.55
C LYS A 296 -12.04 9.50 22.34
N ILE A 297 -11.67 9.08 21.12
CA ILE A 297 -12.43 9.41 19.91
C ILE A 297 -13.70 8.57 19.84
N SER A 298 -13.64 7.29 20.20
CA SER A 298 -14.83 6.44 20.26
C SER A 298 -15.89 7.01 21.21
N GLU A 299 -15.50 7.44 22.41
CA GLU A 299 -16.40 8.00 23.42
C GLU A 299 -17.15 9.25 22.92
N HIS A 300 -16.51 10.07 22.08
CA HIS A 300 -17.18 11.23 21.48
C HIS A 300 -18.41 10.82 20.65
N PHE A 301 -18.35 9.68 19.95
CA PHE A 301 -19.45 9.21 19.10
C PHE A 301 -20.55 8.44 19.85
N GLU A 302 -20.47 8.31 21.17
CA GLU A 302 -21.59 7.81 21.99
C GLU A 302 -22.73 8.85 22.06
N GLU A 303 -22.37 10.14 22.11
CA GLU A 303 -23.33 11.26 22.18
C GLU A 303 -23.44 12.04 20.86
N ASN A 304 -22.52 11.83 19.91
CA ASN A 304 -22.50 12.51 18.61
C ASN A 304 -22.67 11.50 17.48
N MET A 305 -23.57 11.77 16.54
CA MET A 305 -23.83 10.85 15.42
C MET A 305 -22.62 10.77 14.49
N LEU A 306 -22.08 9.56 14.30
CA LEU A 306 -21.12 9.28 13.23
C LEU A 306 -21.85 9.33 11.88
N CYS A 307 -21.80 10.48 11.21
CA CYS A 307 -22.42 10.72 9.89
C CYS A 307 -21.62 10.04 8.75
N HIS A 308 -21.38 8.73 8.85
CA HIS A 308 -20.63 7.94 7.88
C HIS A 308 -21.13 6.49 7.86
N GLY A 309 -21.14 5.86 6.69
CA GLY A 309 -21.66 4.51 6.50
C GLY A 309 -21.83 4.16 5.02
N HIS A 310 -21.84 2.87 4.72
CA HIS A 310 -22.13 2.33 3.39
C HIS A 310 -22.67 0.89 3.52
N THR A 311 -23.28 0.38 2.45
CA THR A 311 -24.02 -0.89 2.42
C THR A 311 -23.18 -2.09 2.88
N TYR A 312 -21.91 -2.16 2.46
CA TYR A 312 -21.02 -3.30 2.74
C TYR A 312 -20.11 -3.11 3.96
N ALA A 313 -20.38 -2.12 4.80
CA ALA A 313 -19.60 -1.87 6.01
C ALA A 313 -19.65 -3.09 6.94
N GLY A 314 -18.50 -3.75 7.11
CA GLY A 314 -18.39 -4.98 7.90
C GLY A 314 -19.04 -6.20 7.23
N HIS A 315 -18.95 -6.31 5.90
CA HIS A 315 -19.48 -7.44 5.13
C HIS A 315 -19.05 -8.79 5.77
N PRO A 316 -19.98 -9.72 6.09
CA PRO A 316 -19.67 -10.93 6.84
C PRO A 316 -18.50 -11.74 6.30
N ALA A 317 -18.48 -12.02 4.99
CA ALA A 317 -17.39 -12.76 4.35
C ALA A 317 -16.02 -12.07 4.48
N ALA A 318 -15.99 -10.74 4.36
CA ALA A 318 -14.76 -9.96 4.44
C ALA A 318 -14.21 -9.92 5.87
N VAL A 319 -15.08 -9.74 6.88
CA VAL A 319 -14.65 -9.79 8.29
C VAL A 319 -14.26 -11.20 8.75
N ALA A 320 -14.84 -12.25 8.16
CA ALA A 320 -14.38 -13.62 8.38
C ALA A 320 -12.97 -13.83 7.81
N ALA A 321 -12.71 -13.34 6.59
CA ALA A 321 -11.37 -13.37 6.00
C ALA A 321 -10.35 -12.64 6.87
N GLY A 322 -10.70 -11.43 7.35
CA GLY A 322 -9.80 -10.64 8.19
C GLY A 322 -9.52 -11.29 9.54
N LEU A 323 -10.51 -11.91 10.17
CA LEU A 323 -10.30 -12.64 11.43
C LEU A 323 -9.37 -13.84 11.22
N ALA A 324 -9.66 -14.67 10.23
CA ALA A 324 -8.86 -15.85 9.91
C ALA A 324 -7.42 -15.46 9.56
N THR A 325 -7.23 -14.38 8.81
CA THR A 325 -5.92 -13.83 8.42
C THR A 325 -5.09 -13.45 9.64
N ILE A 326 -5.65 -12.67 10.56
CA ILE A 326 -4.93 -12.26 11.79
C ILE A 326 -4.60 -13.46 12.67
N GLU A 327 -5.52 -14.42 12.78
CA GLU A 327 -5.27 -15.67 13.51
C GLU A 327 -4.15 -16.49 12.86
N THR A 328 -4.09 -16.57 11.53
CA THR A 328 -2.99 -17.22 10.81
C THR A 328 -1.65 -16.53 11.10
N TYR A 329 -1.57 -15.19 11.03
CA TYR A 329 -0.32 -14.48 11.37
C TYR A 329 0.18 -14.82 12.78
N GLN A 330 -0.74 -14.96 13.75
CA GLN A 330 -0.41 -15.31 15.13
C GLN A 330 0.00 -16.77 15.29
N GLU A 331 -0.77 -17.70 14.72
CA GLU A 331 -0.56 -19.15 14.87
C GLU A 331 0.73 -19.61 14.18
N GLU A 332 1.07 -19.02 13.05
CA GLU A 332 2.25 -19.36 12.26
C GLU A 332 3.46 -18.46 12.56
N ASN A 333 3.33 -17.51 13.49
CA ASN A 333 4.38 -16.55 13.86
C ASN A 333 4.96 -15.79 12.65
N LEU A 334 4.10 -15.39 11.70
CA LEU A 334 4.55 -14.82 10.43
C LEU A 334 5.20 -13.45 10.57
N ILE A 335 4.88 -12.70 11.62
CA ILE A 335 5.50 -11.40 11.91
C ILE A 335 6.95 -11.58 12.36
N GLY A 336 7.19 -12.52 13.28
CA GLY A 336 8.55 -12.88 13.69
C GLY A 336 9.36 -13.41 12.51
N ARG A 337 8.76 -14.27 11.68
CA ARG A 337 9.39 -14.75 10.44
C ARG A 337 9.70 -13.63 9.45
N ALA A 338 8.81 -12.64 9.31
CA ALA A 338 9.04 -11.49 8.43
C ALA A 338 10.19 -10.61 8.92
N SER A 339 10.41 -10.53 10.23
CA SER A 339 11.59 -9.89 10.81
C SER A 339 12.87 -10.64 10.41
N GLU A 340 12.93 -11.96 10.67
CA GLU A 340 14.09 -12.82 10.34
C GLU A 340 14.41 -12.83 8.84
N MET A 341 13.42 -13.07 7.99
CA MET A 341 13.58 -13.04 6.53
C MET A 341 13.86 -11.64 6.00
N GLY A 342 13.42 -10.60 6.72
CA GLY A 342 13.71 -9.22 6.42
C GLY A 342 15.17 -8.86 6.64
N GLU A 343 15.83 -9.41 7.66
CA GLU A 343 17.28 -9.28 7.86
C GLU A 343 18.04 -9.94 6.71
N TYR A 344 17.72 -11.21 6.41
CA TYR A 344 18.34 -11.95 5.31
C TYR A 344 18.17 -11.23 3.96
N LEU A 345 16.96 -10.79 3.64
CA LEU A 345 16.67 -10.03 2.43
C LEU A 345 17.47 -8.72 2.38
N GLY A 346 17.63 -8.03 3.52
CA GLY A 346 18.43 -6.82 3.63
C GLY A 346 19.87 -7.05 3.18
N ASP A 347 20.53 -8.06 3.75
CA ASP A 347 21.91 -8.43 3.41
C ASP A 347 22.06 -8.75 1.90
N ARG A 348 21.06 -9.41 1.31
CA ARG A 348 21.06 -9.74 -0.12
C ARG A 348 20.90 -8.52 -1.01
N ILE A 349 20.07 -7.55 -0.62
CA ILE A 349 19.91 -6.28 -1.33
C ILE A 349 21.18 -5.43 -1.22
N GLU A 350 21.82 -5.39 -0.06
CA GLU A 350 23.10 -4.69 0.13
C GLU A 350 24.20 -5.26 -0.77
N ALA A 351 24.28 -6.59 -0.89
CA ALA A 351 25.21 -7.25 -1.81
C ALA A 351 24.95 -6.87 -3.29
N LEU A 352 23.69 -6.71 -3.71
CA LEU A 352 23.36 -6.19 -5.04
C LEU A 352 23.83 -4.74 -5.20
N ALA A 353 23.62 -3.90 -4.19
CA ALA A 353 24.04 -2.50 -4.22
C ALA A 353 25.56 -2.33 -4.33
N GLU A 354 26.34 -3.21 -3.70
CA GLU A 354 27.81 -3.24 -3.84
C GLU A 354 28.26 -3.63 -5.26
N LYS A 355 27.50 -4.51 -5.93
CA LYS A 355 27.81 -5.02 -7.27
C LYS A 355 27.41 -4.03 -8.37
N HIS A 356 26.25 -3.38 -8.25
CA HIS A 356 25.62 -2.61 -9.31
C HIS A 356 25.76 -1.10 -9.09
N PRO A 357 26.60 -0.38 -9.87
CA PRO A 357 26.78 1.06 -9.73
C PRO A 357 25.51 1.89 -10.01
N SER A 358 24.52 1.30 -10.70
CA SER A 358 23.22 1.94 -10.93
C SER A 358 22.28 1.89 -9.71
N VAL A 359 22.64 1.19 -8.63
CA VAL A 359 21.90 1.25 -7.36
C VAL A 359 22.34 2.49 -6.59
N GLY A 360 21.45 3.46 -6.47
CA GLY A 360 21.73 4.74 -5.81
C GLY A 360 21.45 4.74 -4.32
N ASP A 361 20.38 4.07 -3.89
CA ASP A 361 20.00 3.93 -2.49
C ASP A 361 19.19 2.66 -2.25
N THR A 362 19.41 2.03 -1.11
CA THR A 362 18.63 0.88 -0.63
C THR A 362 18.10 1.19 0.76
N ARG A 363 16.82 0.94 0.99
CA ARG A 363 16.16 1.30 2.24
C ARG A 363 14.95 0.43 2.52
N GLY A 364 14.47 0.48 3.77
CA GLY A 364 13.29 -0.27 4.20
C GLY A 364 13.50 -0.95 5.54
N VAL A 365 12.49 -1.67 6.01
CA VAL A 365 12.51 -2.45 7.27
C VAL A 365 11.75 -3.76 7.03
N GLY A 366 12.21 -4.87 7.61
CA GLY A 366 11.60 -6.18 7.42
C GLY A 366 11.54 -6.61 5.94
N LEU A 367 10.39 -7.14 5.53
CA LEU A 367 10.08 -7.49 4.14
C LEU A 367 9.43 -6.32 3.39
N PHE A 368 9.82 -5.08 3.69
CA PHE A 368 9.37 -3.88 3.00
C PHE A 368 10.56 -3.03 2.61
N ARG A 369 11.13 -3.33 1.44
CA ARG A 369 12.41 -2.79 0.97
C ARG A 369 12.25 -2.12 -0.38
N GLY A 370 13.08 -1.12 -0.63
CA GLY A 370 13.15 -0.40 -1.89
C GLY A 370 14.59 -0.37 -2.41
N ILE A 371 14.74 -0.55 -3.72
CA ILE A 371 15.99 -0.30 -4.46
C ILE A 371 15.74 0.88 -5.38
N GLU A 372 16.35 2.02 -5.10
CA GLU A 372 16.26 3.21 -5.95
C GLU A 372 17.44 3.31 -6.89
N LEU A 373 17.16 3.46 -8.19
CA LEU A 373 18.17 3.44 -9.23
C LEU A 373 18.73 4.83 -9.53
N THR A 374 19.91 4.89 -10.12
CA THR A 374 20.51 6.13 -10.60
C THR A 374 21.36 5.95 -11.85
N LYS A 375 21.34 6.97 -12.72
CA LYS A 375 22.15 7.09 -13.93
C LYS A 375 23.61 7.39 -13.66
N HIS A 376 23.96 7.92 -12.48
CA HIS A 376 25.32 8.40 -12.18
C HIS A 376 25.79 7.85 -10.84
N PRO A 377 26.96 7.18 -10.76
CA PRO A 377 27.44 6.62 -9.51
C PRO A 377 27.65 7.71 -8.45
N GLY A 378 27.18 7.47 -7.22
CA GLY A 378 27.38 8.36 -6.07
C GLY A 378 26.65 9.72 -6.15
N LYS A 379 25.73 9.90 -7.10
CA LYS A 379 24.83 11.08 -7.17
C LYS A 379 23.43 10.61 -7.45
N ARG A 380 22.44 11.29 -6.88
CA ARG A 380 21.04 11.03 -7.23
C ARG A 380 20.68 11.68 -8.58
N VAL A 381 20.79 10.92 -9.66
CA VAL A 381 20.25 11.25 -10.99
C VAL A 381 19.29 10.12 -11.41
N PRO A 382 17.97 10.29 -11.34
CA PRO A 382 17.02 9.17 -11.49
C PRO A 382 16.87 8.69 -12.95
N PHE A 383 16.50 7.42 -13.10
CA PHE A 383 16.05 6.84 -14.37
C PHE A 383 14.63 7.24 -14.75
N GLY A 384 13.72 7.21 -13.78
CA GLY A 384 12.35 7.70 -13.94
C GLY A 384 12.05 8.91 -13.05
N GLU A 385 11.29 9.84 -13.61
CA GLU A 385 10.83 11.05 -12.97
C GLU A 385 9.36 10.93 -12.56
N ARG A 386 8.92 11.82 -11.66
CA ARG A 386 7.52 11.81 -11.18
C ARG A 386 6.49 11.93 -12.30
N GLU A 387 6.83 12.66 -13.36
CA GLU A 387 5.95 12.88 -14.51
C GLU A 387 5.77 11.60 -15.33
N ASP A 388 6.77 10.71 -15.33
CA ASP A 388 6.73 9.44 -16.07
C ASP A 388 5.61 8.54 -15.55
N LYS A 389 5.26 8.65 -14.26
CA LYS A 389 4.17 7.88 -13.62
C LYS A 389 2.81 8.03 -14.31
N ILE A 390 2.60 9.12 -15.03
CA ILE A 390 1.36 9.43 -15.75
C ILE A 390 1.60 9.71 -17.24
N SER A 391 2.75 9.30 -17.76
CA SER A 391 3.09 9.40 -19.18
C SER A 391 2.95 8.06 -19.89
N THR A 392 2.91 8.09 -21.22
CA THR A 392 3.05 6.90 -22.06
C THR A 392 4.52 6.59 -22.28
N GLY A 393 4.88 5.31 -22.30
CA GLY A 393 6.25 4.86 -22.59
C GLY A 393 6.83 4.01 -21.45
N SER A 394 7.98 3.41 -21.72
CA SER A 394 8.74 2.60 -20.77
C SER A 394 9.95 3.39 -20.28
N THR A 395 10.25 3.26 -18.99
CA THR A 395 11.50 3.74 -18.39
C THR A 395 12.51 2.58 -18.28
N VAL A 396 13.77 2.90 -17.99
CA VAL A 396 14.78 1.87 -17.67
C VAL A 396 14.37 1.04 -16.44
N VAL A 397 13.62 1.62 -15.50
CA VAL A 397 13.13 0.93 -14.30
C VAL A 397 12.07 -0.12 -14.66
N ASP A 398 11.24 0.18 -15.65
CA ASP A 398 10.28 -0.77 -16.22
C ASP A 398 11.00 -1.91 -16.94
N GLU A 399 12.05 -1.61 -17.70
CA GLU A 399 12.89 -2.61 -18.37
C GLU A 399 13.62 -3.53 -17.38
N VAL A 400 14.12 -2.99 -16.26
CA VAL A 400 14.70 -3.77 -15.15
C VAL A 400 13.66 -4.75 -14.58
N SER A 401 12.44 -4.27 -14.33
CA SER A 401 11.35 -5.10 -13.79
C SER A 401 10.90 -6.18 -14.77
N ALA A 402 10.81 -5.83 -16.06
CA ALA A 402 10.49 -6.76 -17.13
C ALA A 402 11.57 -7.84 -17.28
N THR A 403 12.85 -7.46 -17.19
CA THR A 403 13.98 -8.41 -17.24
C THR A 403 13.97 -9.35 -16.04
N ALA A 404 13.65 -8.86 -14.84
CA ALA A 404 13.46 -9.74 -13.68
C ALA A 404 12.29 -10.73 -13.90
N ALA A 405 11.21 -10.29 -14.54
CA ALA A 405 10.08 -11.15 -14.90
C ALA A 405 10.50 -12.23 -15.92
N GLU A 406 11.29 -11.89 -16.95
CA GLU A 406 11.87 -12.87 -17.88
C GLU A 406 12.74 -13.93 -17.17
N HIS A 407 13.24 -13.62 -15.97
CA HIS A 407 13.98 -14.53 -15.09
C HIS A 407 13.12 -15.12 -13.96
N GLY A 408 11.79 -15.13 -14.11
CA GLY A 408 10.85 -15.81 -13.22
C GLY A 408 10.48 -15.04 -11.96
N THR A 409 10.70 -13.72 -11.90
CA THR A 409 10.36 -12.91 -10.72
C THR A 409 9.57 -11.67 -11.07
N TYR A 410 8.34 -11.59 -10.57
CA TYR A 410 7.54 -10.38 -10.60
C TYR A 410 8.00 -9.41 -9.51
N VAL A 411 8.39 -8.20 -9.91
CA VAL A 411 8.65 -7.09 -8.99
C VAL A 411 7.92 -5.85 -9.48
N ALA A 412 7.13 -5.24 -8.60
CA ALA A 412 6.50 -3.96 -8.85
C ALA A 412 7.56 -2.85 -8.83
N ASN A 413 7.42 -1.87 -9.71
CA ASN A 413 8.21 -0.65 -9.66
C ASN A 413 7.33 0.59 -9.59
N MET A 414 7.90 1.66 -9.04
CA MET A 414 7.24 2.95 -8.93
C MET A 414 8.25 4.07 -9.17
N ILE A 415 8.08 4.80 -10.29
CA ILE A 415 8.87 5.97 -10.68
C ILE A 415 10.34 5.63 -10.89
N ASN A 416 11.10 5.46 -9.81
CA ASN A 416 12.54 5.21 -9.83
C ASN A 416 12.97 4.11 -8.86
N THR A 417 12.01 3.38 -8.29
CA THR A 417 12.25 2.44 -7.19
C THR A 417 11.58 1.11 -7.48
N LEU A 418 12.35 0.01 -7.35
CA LEU A 418 11.80 -1.34 -7.26
C LEU A 418 11.22 -1.54 -5.85
N ILE A 419 9.99 -2.05 -5.76
CA ILE A 419 9.26 -2.23 -4.51
C ILE A 419 9.30 -3.70 -4.13
N ILE A 420 10.18 -4.05 -3.18
CA ILE A 420 10.36 -5.42 -2.71
C ILE A 420 9.51 -5.62 -1.47
N ALA A 421 8.49 -6.47 -1.62
CA ALA A 421 7.51 -6.75 -0.59
C ALA A 421 6.90 -8.15 -0.74
N PRO A 422 7.71 -9.23 -0.72
CA PRO A 422 7.22 -10.59 -0.94
C PRO A 422 6.23 -11.05 0.15
N PRO A 423 5.43 -12.10 -0.08
CA PRO A 423 4.64 -12.71 0.98
C PRO A 423 5.47 -13.02 2.23
N LEU A 424 4.89 -12.89 3.41
CA LEU A 424 5.58 -13.13 4.69
C LEU A 424 6.00 -14.60 4.87
N THR A 425 5.43 -15.49 4.05
CA THR A 425 5.75 -16.91 4.00
C THR A 425 7.04 -17.22 3.20
N ILE A 426 7.59 -16.26 2.45
CA ILE A 426 8.79 -16.45 1.60
C ILE A 426 9.97 -17.06 2.36
N THR A 427 10.70 -17.95 1.71
CA THR A 427 11.89 -18.64 2.23
C THR A 427 13.20 -18.01 1.74
N GLU A 428 14.31 -18.32 2.41
CA GLU A 428 15.66 -17.91 1.95
C GLU A 428 15.95 -18.38 0.52
N ALA A 429 15.54 -19.60 0.15
CA ALA A 429 15.76 -20.13 -1.20
C ALA A 429 14.98 -19.34 -2.26
N GLU A 430 13.76 -18.91 -1.95
CA GLU A 430 12.95 -18.09 -2.85
C GLU A 430 13.45 -16.64 -2.89
N ILE A 431 13.96 -16.11 -1.78
CA ILE A 431 14.67 -14.83 -1.77
C ILE A 431 15.90 -14.91 -2.70
N ASP A 432 16.66 -16.00 -2.63
CA ASP A 432 17.86 -16.17 -3.45
C ASP A 432 17.55 -16.25 -4.95
N GLU A 433 16.49 -16.96 -5.31
CA GLU A 433 15.97 -17.05 -6.67
C GLU A 433 15.53 -15.68 -7.17
N ALA A 434 14.73 -14.96 -6.39
CA ALA A 434 14.27 -13.62 -6.74
C ALA A 434 15.42 -12.61 -6.86
N ILE A 435 16.38 -12.66 -5.94
CA ILE A 435 17.57 -11.78 -5.96
C ILE A 435 18.41 -12.04 -7.20
N ALA A 436 18.52 -13.27 -7.69
CA ALA A 436 19.21 -13.57 -8.95
C ALA A 436 18.49 -12.97 -10.17
N ALA A 437 17.16 -12.94 -10.16
CA ALA A 437 16.39 -12.27 -11.21
C ALA A 437 16.53 -10.74 -11.14
N ILE A 438 16.54 -10.15 -9.94
CA ILE A 438 16.82 -8.71 -9.76
C ILE A 438 18.24 -8.37 -10.22
N ASP A 439 19.23 -9.22 -9.91
CA ASP A 439 20.63 -9.08 -10.36
C ASP A 439 20.71 -8.95 -11.89
N ALA A 440 20.03 -9.84 -12.61
CA ALA A 440 19.94 -9.79 -14.08
C ALA A 440 19.22 -8.52 -14.58
N GLY A 441 18.16 -8.09 -13.88
CA GLY A 441 17.49 -6.83 -14.18
C GLY A 441 18.41 -5.61 -14.02
N LEU A 442 19.22 -5.56 -12.96
CA LEU A 442 20.11 -4.43 -12.68
C LEU A 442 21.25 -4.28 -13.70
N ASP A 443 21.63 -5.34 -14.41
CA ASP A 443 22.56 -5.24 -15.56
C ASP A 443 22.02 -4.29 -16.65
N VAL A 444 20.69 -4.18 -16.80
CA VAL A 444 20.04 -3.24 -17.74
C VAL A 444 20.28 -1.79 -17.30
N SER A 445 20.07 -1.48 -16.02
CA SER A 445 20.29 -0.13 -15.52
C SER A 445 21.76 0.25 -15.47
N ASP A 446 22.66 -0.69 -15.19
CA ASP A 446 24.11 -0.46 -15.28
C ASP A 446 24.55 -0.11 -16.71
N ALA A 447 24.03 -0.81 -17.71
CA ALA A 447 24.32 -0.54 -19.12
C ALA A 447 23.76 0.81 -19.59
N ALA A 448 22.69 1.29 -18.95
CA ALA A 448 22.03 2.55 -19.26
C ALA A 448 22.62 3.78 -18.52
N MET A 449 23.64 3.58 -17.67
CA MET A 449 24.28 4.67 -16.94
C MET A 449 24.99 5.68 -17.84
N GLU A 450 25.05 6.93 -17.37
CA GLU A 450 25.81 8.00 -18.03
C GLU A 450 27.27 7.98 -17.52
N HIS A 451 28.24 8.01 -18.43
CA HIS A 451 29.68 8.00 -18.12
C HIS A 451 30.30 9.40 -18.06
#